data_AF-A0A7S2NCY1-F1
#
_entry.id   AF-A0A7S2NCY1-F1
#
_cell.length_a   1.000
_cell.length_b   1.000
_cell.length_c   1.000
_cell.angle_alpha   90.00
_cell.angle_beta   90.00
_cell.angle_gamma   90.00
#
_symmetry.space_group_name_H-M   'P 1'
#
loop_
_entity.id
_entity.type
_entity.pdbx_description
1 polymer ?
#
loop_
_entity_poly.entity_id
_entity_poly.type
_entity_poly.pdbx_seq_one_letter_code
_entity_poly.pdbx_strand_id
1 'polypeptide(L)'
;PLRDPPPARPPTPAPRGALRAMLPHFAAAAGWLWPRASQRRALGALAHAPVERLVHVCPPPPVRQGRSVTISTDRLEEFVRAELNFFAERKHRPLQPLKLGEILEASTSLARVAGLLHEELPVRFARRVRHIERLPGWEAIPELAALHDMHAKSFRELRLADPADAAYPRVIARIR
;
A
#
# COMPACT_ATOMS: atom_id res chain seq x y z
N PRO A 1 49.22 -21.19 -41.26
CA PRO A 1 47.88 -20.86 -41.80
C PRO A 1 46.78 -21.54 -40.97
N LEU A 2 46.42 -20.93 -39.83
CA LEU A 2 45.22 -21.27 -39.06
C LEU A 2 44.09 -20.37 -39.54
N ARG A 3 42.94 -20.96 -39.88
CA ARG A 3 41.75 -20.25 -40.34
C ARG A 3 40.98 -19.69 -39.14
N ASP A 4 40.65 -18.41 -39.18
CA ASP A 4 39.77 -17.76 -38.21
C ASP A 4 38.33 -18.29 -38.33
N PRO A 5 37.57 -18.39 -37.21
CA PRO A 5 36.16 -18.76 -37.23
C PRO A 5 35.27 -17.62 -37.74
N PRO A 6 34.12 -17.94 -38.38
CA PRO A 6 33.23 -16.92 -38.96
C PRO A 6 32.47 -16.12 -37.88
N PRO A 7 32.09 -14.87 -38.18
CA PRO A 7 31.44 -13.98 -37.21
C PRO A 7 30.01 -14.39 -36.87
N ALA A 8 29.61 -14.16 -35.62
CA ALA A 8 28.29 -14.44 -35.08
C ALA A 8 27.19 -13.58 -35.73
N ARG A 9 26.03 -14.18 -36.01
CA ARG A 9 24.86 -13.49 -36.56
C ARG A 9 24.21 -12.58 -35.51
N PRO A 10 23.69 -11.39 -35.91
CA PRO A 10 22.95 -10.51 -35.01
C PRO A 10 21.55 -11.07 -34.69
N PRO A 11 20.98 -10.79 -33.50
CA PRO A 11 19.66 -11.25 -33.12
C PRO A 11 18.54 -10.51 -33.86
N THR A 12 17.54 -11.26 -34.31
CA THR A 12 16.33 -10.78 -34.98
C THR A 12 15.43 -10.01 -33.99
N PRO A 13 14.83 -8.86 -34.36
CA PRO A 13 13.89 -8.16 -33.49
C PRO A 13 12.52 -8.88 -33.45
N ALA A 14 11.99 -9.07 -32.24
CA ALA A 14 10.65 -9.60 -32.01
C ALA A 14 9.55 -8.57 -32.36
N PRO A 15 8.39 -8.99 -32.86
CA PRO A 15 7.33 -8.09 -33.28
C PRO A 15 6.61 -7.41 -32.10
N ARG A 16 6.37 -6.10 -32.24
CA ARG A 16 5.46 -5.31 -31.39
C ARG A 16 4.03 -5.39 -31.93
N GLY A 17 3.10 -5.69 -31.03
CA GLY A 17 1.63 -5.67 -31.23
C GLY A 17 1.01 -6.80 -30.43
N ALA A 18 -0.15 -6.72 -29.80
CA ALA A 18 -1.11 -5.67 -29.56
C ALA A 18 -2.02 -6.16 -28.42
N LEU A 19 -2.38 -5.25 -27.52
CA LEU A 19 -3.71 -5.08 -26.92
C LEU A 19 -4.61 -6.33 -26.71
N ARG A 20 -4.95 -6.54 -25.43
CA ARG A 20 -6.32 -6.41 -24.86
C ARG A 20 -6.96 -7.70 -24.30
N ALA A 21 -7.44 -7.49 -23.07
CA ALA A 21 -8.54 -8.17 -22.38
C ALA A 21 -8.36 -9.64 -21.96
N MET A 22 -8.27 -9.85 -20.64
CA MET A 22 -9.30 -10.61 -19.92
C MET A 22 -9.25 -10.30 -18.42
N LEU A 23 -10.15 -9.42 -18.01
CA LEU A 23 -10.86 -9.48 -16.73
C LEU A 23 -12.04 -10.46 -16.94
N PRO A 24 -12.50 -11.20 -15.91
CA PRO A 24 -13.36 -10.56 -14.91
C PRO A 24 -13.24 -11.06 -13.46
N HIS A 25 -13.73 -10.18 -12.59
CA HIS A 25 -14.46 -10.47 -11.35
C HIS A 25 -13.73 -11.22 -10.23
N PHE A 26 -13.33 -10.48 -9.19
CA PHE A 26 -14.06 -10.53 -7.92
C PHE A 26 -14.09 -9.15 -7.27
N ALA A 27 -15.31 -8.60 -7.20
CA ALA A 27 -15.71 -7.57 -6.27
C ALA A 27 -16.06 -8.23 -4.94
N ALA A 28 -15.52 -7.73 -3.83
CA ALA A 28 -16.20 -7.57 -2.52
C ALA A 28 -15.17 -7.37 -1.40
N ALA A 29 -14.86 -6.09 -1.11
CA ALA A 29 -14.44 -5.53 0.18
C ALA A 29 -13.94 -4.10 -0.10
N ALA A 30 -14.85 -3.18 -0.37
CA ALA A 30 -15.33 -2.22 0.63
C ALA A 30 -14.22 -1.31 1.18
N GLY A 31 -14.17 -0.09 0.63
CA GLY A 31 -14.16 1.10 1.49
C GLY A 31 -12.83 1.78 1.80
N TRP A 32 -11.99 2.09 0.81
CA TRP A 32 -10.95 3.12 1.01
C TRP A 32 -10.81 4.00 -0.25
N LEU A 33 -11.81 4.86 -0.45
CA LEU A 33 -11.78 5.98 -1.39
C LEU A 33 -12.33 7.19 -0.64
N TRP A 34 -11.45 8.04 -0.13
CA TRP A 34 -11.82 9.37 0.36
C TRP A 34 -11.99 10.30 -0.85
N PRO A 35 -13.17 10.89 -1.12
CA PRO A 35 -13.30 11.89 -2.17
C PRO A 35 -12.94 13.27 -1.61
N ARG A 36 -11.98 13.93 -2.26
CA ARG A 36 -11.87 15.40 -2.24
C ARG A 36 -13.15 15.98 -2.87
N ALA A 37 -14.07 16.46 -2.05
CA ALA A 37 -15.21 17.24 -2.53
C ALA A 37 -14.75 18.68 -2.81
N SER A 38 -14.52 19.00 -4.08
CA SER A 38 -14.49 20.37 -4.57
C SER A 38 -15.45 20.48 -5.75
N GLN A 39 -16.74 20.67 -5.48
CA GLN A 39 -17.70 21.05 -6.51
C GLN A 39 -17.90 22.56 -6.50
N ARG A 40 -17.43 23.18 -7.58
CA ARG A 40 -17.75 24.55 -7.97
C ARG A 40 -19.22 24.62 -8.38
N ARG A 41 -19.82 25.77 -8.06
CA ARG A 41 -21.17 26.23 -8.38
C ARG A 41 -21.48 26.14 -9.88
N ALA A 42 -22.74 25.82 -10.19
CA ALA A 42 -23.46 26.28 -11.37
C ALA A 42 -24.92 26.60 -10.98
N LEU A 43 -25.49 27.58 -11.69
CA LEU A 43 -26.62 28.45 -11.35
C LEU A 43 -28.00 27.97 -11.83
N GLY A 44 -29.05 28.41 -11.12
CA GLY A 44 -30.40 28.78 -11.62
C GLY A 44 -31.41 27.64 -11.83
N ALA A 45 -32.72 27.77 -11.64
CA ALA A 45 -33.58 28.84 -11.11
C ALA A 45 -35.01 28.26 -10.86
N LEU A 46 -35.75 28.90 -9.93
CA LEU A 46 -37.22 29.04 -9.82
C LEU A 46 -38.13 27.81 -9.64
N ALA A 47 -38.79 27.72 -8.47
CA ALA A 47 -40.25 27.87 -8.31
C ALA A 47 -40.68 27.59 -6.86
N HIS A 48 -41.56 28.44 -6.32
CA HIS A 48 -42.11 28.39 -4.96
C HIS A 48 -43.14 27.26 -4.78
N ALA A 49 -43.02 26.48 -3.69
CA ALA A 49 -44.09 25.66 -3.11
C ALA A 49 -43.83 25.46 -1.59
N PRO A 50 -44.88 25.28 -0.76
CA PRO A 50 -44.87 25.63 0.67
C PRO A 50 -44.16 24.62 1.58
N VAL A 51 -43.73 25.15 2.73
CA VAL A 51 -42.95 24.49 3.78
C VAL A 51 -43.87 23.67 4.70
N GLU A 52 -43.95 22.35 4.49
CA GLU A 52 -44.26 21.41 5.57
C GLU A 52 -43.06 20.51 5.80
N ARG A 53 -42.38 20.79 6.91
CA ARG A 53 -41.10 20.21 7.30
C ARG A 53 -41.36 18.88 8.02
N LEU A 54 -41.66 17.84 7.26
CA LEU A 54 -41.66 16.47 7.78
C LEU A 54 -40.19 16.06 8.01
N VAL A 55 -39.70 16.24 9.23
CA VAL A 55 -38.37 15.75 9.65
C VAL A 55 -38.43 14.23 9.68
N HIS A 56 -38.11 13.61 8.55
CA HIS A 56 -37.79 12.19 8.51
C HIS A 56 -36.47 11.98 9.26
N VAL A 57 -36.57 11.72 10.57
CA VAL A 57 -35.45 11.24 11.38
C VAL A 57 -35.09 9.86 10.84
N CYS A 58 -34.08 9.81 9.97
CA CYS A 58 -33.51 8.53 9.55
C CYS A 58 -32.83 7.93 10.77
N PRO A 59 -33.27 6.76 11.27
CA PRO A 59 -32.57 6.10 12.37
C PRO A 59 -31.12 5.83 11.94
N PRO A 60 -30.14 5.96 12.85
CA PRO A 60 -28.75 5.64 12.52
C PRO A 60 -28.68 4.20 12.01
N PRO A 61 -27.89 3.94 10.95
CA PRO A 61 -27.72 2.58 10.46
C PRO A 61 -27.21 1.70 11.61
N PRO A 62 -27.70 0.45 11.74
CA PRO A 62 -27.20 -0.46 12.76
C PRO A 62 -25.69 -0.60 12.59
N VAL A 63 -24.97 -0.42 13.71
CA VAL A 63 -23.52 -0.63 13.78
C VAL A 63 -23.25 -2.03 13.24
N ARG A 64 -22.65 -2.12 12.04
CA ARG A 64 -22.27 -3.40 11.46
C ARG A 64 -21.24 -4.03 12.39
N GLN A 65 -21.68 -4.98 13.21
CA GLN A 65 -20.79 -5.85 13.96
C GLN A 65 -19.85 -6.50 12.95
N GLY A 66 -18.56 -6.18 13.03
CA GLY A 66 -17.56 -6.70 12.12
C GLY A 66 -17.56 -8.23 12.19
N ARG A 67 -17.86 -8.90 11.08
CA ARG A 67 -17.68 -10.35 10.97
C ARG A 67 -16.19 -10.63 11.10
N SER A 68 -15.77 -11.17 12.25
CA SER A 68 -14.40 -11.66 12.42
C SER A 68 -14.19 -12.87 11.51
N VAL A 69 -13.27 -12.75 10.55
CA VAL A 69 -12.90 -13.85 9.66
C VAL A 69 -11.63 -14.48 10.20
N THR A 70 -11.66 -15.79 10.46
CA THR A 70 -10.46 -16.54 10.86
C THR A 70 -9.74 -17.00 9.60
N ILE A 71 -8.44 -16.74 9.49
CA ILE A 71 -7.58 -17.18 8.39
C ILE A 71 -6.45 -18.05 8.94
N SER A 72 -5.98 -19.01 8.14
CA SER A 72 -4.81 -19.81 8.50
C SER A 72 -3.52 -18.96 8.46
N THR A 73 -2.51 -19.41 9.22
CA THR A 73 -1.19 -18.78 9.25
C THR A 73 -0.56 -18.73 7.85
N ASP A 74 -0.62 -19.83 7.11
CA ASP A 74 -0.02 -19.91 5.76
C ASP A 74 -0.63 -18.89 4.80
N ARG A 75 -1.95 -18.71 4.87
CA ARG A 75 -2.66 -17.73 4.04
C ARG A 75 -2.32 -16.29 4.44
N LEU A 76 -2.14 -16.05 5.74
CA LEU A 76 -1.67 -14.77 6.24
C LEU A 76 -0.25 -14.48 5.74
N GLU A 77 0.64 -15.47 5.75
CA GLU A 77 2.01 -15.32 5.24
C GLU A 77 2.05 -15.05 3.74
N GLU A 78 1.23 -15.77 2.97
CA GLU A 78 1.05 -15.53 1.53
C GLU A 78 0.55 -14.09 1.28
N PHE A 79 -0.45 -13.65 2.04
CA PHE A 79 -0.97 -12.28 1.98
C PHE A 79 0.13 -11.24 2.26
N VAL A 80 0.88 -11.40 3.36
CA VAL A 80 1.95 -10.47 3.73
C VAL A 80 3.05 -10.44 2.66
N ARG A 81 3.39 -11.59 2.07
CA ARG A 81 4.37 -11.68 0.97
C ARG A 81 3.88 -10.96 -0.28
N ALA A 82 2.60 -11.13 -0.64
CA ALA A 82 1.98 -10.42 -1.76
C ALA A 82 1.97 -8.91 -1.53
N GLU A 83 1.64 -8.46 -0.32
CA GLU A 83 1.73 -7.03 0.04
C GLU A 83 3.15 -6.49 -0.06
N LEU A 84 4.14 -7.24 0.44
CA LEU A 84 5.54 -6.82 0.36
C LEU A 84 5.96 -6.60 -1.09
N ASN A 85 5.63 -7.53 -1.99
CA ASN A 85 5.89 -7.38 -3.42
C ASN A 85 5.18 -6.15 -4.00
N PHE A 86 3.90 -5.96 -3.67
CA PHE A 86 3.13 -4.79 -4.10
C PHE A 86 3.79 -3.46 -3.68
N PHE A 87 4.19 -3.34 -2.41
CA PHE A 87 4.81 -2.13 -1.87
C PHE A 87 6.23 -1.90 -2.43
N ALA A 88 6.98 -2.97 -2.68
CA ALA A 88 8.31 -2.88 -3.30
C ALA A 88 8.22 -2.39 -4.76
N GLU A 89 7.18 -2.80 -5.48
CA GLU A 89 6.97 -2.48 -6.91
C GLU A 89 6.19 -1.20 -7.17
N ARG A 90 5.69 -0.50 -6.15
CA ARG A 90 5.04 0.82 -6.31
C ARG A 90 5.97 1.83 -6.95
N LYS A 91 6.04 1.84 -8.29
CA LYS A 91 6.83 2.77 -9.12
C LYS A 91 6.25 4.19 -9.10
N HIS A 92 4.94 4.30 -8.92
CA HIS A 92 4.19 5.55 -8.94
C HIS A 92 4.38 6.40 -7.67
N ARG A 93 4.95 5.83 -6.60
CA ARG A 93 5.33 6.57 -5.39
C ARG A 93 6.83 6.37 -5.15
N PRO A 94 7.72 7.11 -5.85
CA PRO A 94 9.13 7.12 -5.46
C PRO A 94 9.27 7.42 -3.96
N LEU A 95 10.32 6.90 -3.32
CA LEU A 95 10.62 7.20 -1.91
C LEU A 95 10.98 8.68 -1.84
N GLN A 96 9.96 9.51 -1.63
CA GLN A 96 10.16 10.93 -1.48
C GLN A 96 10.75 11.18 -0.09
N PRO A 97 11.80 11.99 0.01
CA PRO A 97 12.23 12.51 1.29
C PRO A 97 11.06 13.27 1.93
N LEU A 98 10.76 12.98 3.20
CA LEU A 98 9.82 13.77 3.96
C LEU A 98 10.44 15.14 4.23
N LYS A 99 9.68 16.21 3.94
CA LYS A 99 10.11 17.56 4.27
C LYS A 99 9.94 17.80 5.76
N LEU A 100 10.81 18.62 6.34
CA LEU A 100 10.71 18.98 7.75
C LEU A 100 9.32 19.55 8.11
N GLY A 101 8.76 20.40 7.24
CA GLY A 101 7.41 20.95 7.44
C GLY A 101 6.32 19.89 7.54
N GLU A 102 6.40 18.82 6.74
CA GLU A 102 5.42 17.71 6.78
C GLU A 102 5.55 16.91 8.09
N ILE A 103 6.77 16.73 8.58
CA ILE A 103 7.04 16.07 9.87
C ILE A 103 6.46 16.91 11.01
N LEU A 104 6.72 18.22 11.02
CA LEU A 104 6.21 19.13 12.04
C LEU A 104 4.67 19.20 12.01
N GLU A 105 4.07 19.24 10.82
CA GLU A 105 2.62 19.24 10.67
C GLU A 105 1.99 17.93 11.18
N ALA A 106 2.58 16.77 10.85
CA ALA A 106 2.11 15.48 11.36
C ALA A 106 2.28 15.37 12.88
N SER A 107 3.32 15.97 13.45
CA SER A 107 3.62 15.96 14.89
C SER A 107 2.60 16.73 15.75
N THR A 108 1.64 17.42 15.13
CA THR A 108 0.56 18.13 15.84
C THR A 108 -0.39 17.20 16.58
N SER A 109 -0.51 15.93 16.17
CA SER A 109 -1.31 14.93 16.90
C SER A 109 -0.82 13.50 16.67
N LEU A 110 -1.05 12.64 17.65
CA LEU A 110 -0.64 11.23 17.58
C LEU A 110 -1.26 10.49 16.38
N ALA A 111 -2.54 10.76 16.08
CA ALA A 111 -3.24 10.15 14.96
C ALA A 111 -2.60 10.52 13.60
N ARG A 112 -2.13 11.76 13.45
CA ARG A 112 -1.47 12.21 12.22
C ARG A 112 -0.08 11.60 12.07
N VAL A 113 0.70 11.52 13.16
CA VAL A 113 1.97 10.78 13.16
C VAL A 113 1.74 9.31 12.82
N ALA A 114 0.75 8.66 13.43
CA ALA A 114 0.44 7.27 13.18
C ALA A 114 0.09 7.01 11.70
N GLY A 115 -0.76 7.87 11.12
CA GLY A 115 -1.09 7.83 9.69
C GLY A 115 0.13 8.01 8.80
N LEU A 116 0.96 9.04 9.05
CA LEU A 116 2.20 9.27 8.30
C LEU A 116 3.12 8.04 8.34
N LEU A 117 3.35 7.46 9.52
CA LEU A 117 4.20 6.28 9.66
C LEU A 117 3.59 5.05 8.98
N HIS A 118 2.28 4.85 9.08
CA HIS A 118 1.59 3.73 8.43
C HIS A 118 1.64 3.82 6.90
N GLU A 119 1.68 5.03 6.34
CA GLU A 119 1.78 5.25 4.90
C GLU A 119 3.22 5.11 4.38
N GLU A 120 4.20 5.59 5.16
CA GLU A 120 5.60 5.70 4.73
C GLU A 120 6.42 4.43 4.98
N LEU A 121 6.33 3.87 6.18
CA LEU A 121 7.23 2.79 6.61
C LEU A 121 7.05 1.48 5.83
N PRO A 122 5.82 1.02 5.48
CA PRO A 122 5.67 -0.22 4.72
C PRO A 122 6.37 -0.16 3.36
N VAL A 123 6.30 0.99 2.67
CA VAL A 123 7.01 1.21 1.40
C VAL A 123 8.53 1.09 1.60
N ARG A 124 9.04 1.69 2.69
CA ARG A 124 10.48 1.71 3.01
C ARG A 124 11.00 0.30 3.33
N PHE A 125 10.28 -0.46 4.15
CA PHE A 125 10.66 -1.83 4.48
C PHE A 125 10.60 -2.74 3.26
N ALA A 126 9.49 -2.74 2.51
CA ALA A 126 9.34 -3.57 1.33
C ALA A 126 10.45 -3.34 0.30
N ARG A 127 10.79 -2.07 0.04
CA ARG A 127 11.89 -1.73 -0.87
C ARG A 127 13.26 -2.14 -0.34
N ARG A 128 13.49 -2.05 0.97
CA ARG A 128 14.76 -2.48 1.58
C ARG A 128 14.92 -3.99 1.52
N VAL A 129 13.87 -4.74 1.84
CA VAL A 129 13.82 -6.20 1.67
C VAL A 129 14.15 -6.57 0.21
N ARG A 130 13.44 -5.96 -0.74
CA ARG A 130 13.67 -6.20 -2.17
C ARG A 130 15.05 -5.77 -2.65
N HIS A 131 15.69 -4.81 -2.00
CA HIS A 131 17.05 -4.40 -2.30
C HIS A 131 18.07 -5.44 -1.83
N ILE A 132 17.89 -6.01 -0.63
CA ILE A 132 18.73 -7.09 -0.12
C ILE A 132 18.61 -8.33 -1.02
N GLU A 133 17.39 -8.71 -1.39
CA GLU A 133 17.13 -9.87 -2.27
C GLU A 133 17.76 -9.77 -3.66
N ARG A 134 18.20 -8.58 -4.10
CA ARG A 134 18.92 -8.41 -5.37
C ARG A 134 20.39 -8.78 -5.29
N LEU A 135 20.94 -8.91 -4.09
CA LEU A 135 22.32 -9.29 -3.86
C LEU A 135 22.43 -10.82 -3.97
N PRO A 136 23.19 -11.39 -4.92
CA PRO A 136 23.31 -12.83 -5.05
C PRO A 136 23.92 -13.46 -3.80
N GLY A 137 23.29 -14.51 -3.26
CA GLY A 137 23.77 -15.23 -2.08
C GLY A 137 23.64 -14.47 -0.77
N TRP A 138 22.76 -13.46 -0.69
CA TRP A 138 22.52 -12.71 0.55
C TRP A 138 22.09 -13.61 1.70
N GLU A 139 21.41 -14.72 1.42
CA GLU A 139 20.97 -15.70 2.43
C GLU A 139 22.15 -16.36 3.15
N ALA A 140 23.30 -16.49 2.48
CA ALA A 140 24.50 -17.11 3.03
C ALA A 140 25.33 -16.14 3.90
N ILE A 141 25.02 -14.85 3.88
CA ILE A 141 25.69 -13.82 4.67
C ILE A 141 24.82 -13.54 5.91
N PRO A 142 25.22 -14.00 7.12
CA PRO A 142 24.37 -13.96 8.30
C PRO A 142 23.83 -12.57 8.64
N GLU A 143 24.63 -11.52 8.43
CA GLU A 143 24.26 -10.13 8.69
C GLU A 143 23.18 -9.64 7.72
N LEU A 144 23.25 -10.03 6.44
CA LEU A 144 22.23 -9.69 5.45
C LEU A 144 20.95 -10.49 5.67
N ALA A 145 21.08 -11.76 6.03
CA ALA A 145 19.94 -12.60 6.40
C ALA A 145 19.18 -12.00 7.61
N ALA A 146 19.91 -11.66 8.68
CA ALA A 146 19.34 -11.03 9.85
C ALA A 146 18.67 -9.67 9.53
N LEU A 147 19.29 -8.86 8.66
CA LEU A 147 18.73 -7.57 8.26
C LEU A 147 17.45 -7.73 7.41
N HIS A 148 17.42 -8.72 6.51
CA HIS A 148 16.22 -9.07 5.75
C HIS A 148 15.09 -9.49 6.69
N ASP A 149 15.34 -10.43 7.59
CA ASP A 149 14.36 -10.94 8.55
C ASP A 149 13.81 -9.83 9.44
N MET A 150 14.68 -8.95 9.93
CA MET A 150 14.29 -7.80 10.73
C MET A 150 13.32 -6.89 9.96
N HIS A 151 13.64 -6.52 8.71
CA HIS A 151 12.76 -5.66 7.91
C HIS A 151 11.47 -6.35 7.50
N ALA A 152 11.50 -7.63 7.15
CA ALA A 152 10.31 -8.42 6.82
C ALA A 152 9.37 -8.55 8.02
N LYS A 153 9.94 -8.80 9.21
CA LYS A 153 9.18 -8.84 10.47
C LYS A 153 8.58 -7.48 10.81
N SER A 154 9.36 -6.40 10.75
CA SER A 154 8.87 -5.03 10.99
C SER A 154 7.75 -4.65 10.02
N PHE A 155 7.86 -5.02 8.73
CA PHE A 155 6.81 -4.82 7.74
C PHE A 155 5.52 -5.56 8.13
N ARG A 156 5.63 -6.84 8.50
CA ARG A 156 4.49 -7.66 8.93
C ARG A 156 3.82 -7.08 10.18
N GLU A 157 4.57 -6.79 11.23
CA GLU A 157 4.04 -6.25 12.49
C GLU A 157 3.30 -4.93 12.24
N LEU A 158 3.86 -4.05 11.39
CA LEU A 158 3.24 -2.78 11.05
C LEU A 158 1.96 -2.94 10.21
N ARG A 159 1.94 -3.85 9.23
CA ARG A 159 0.78 -4.05 8.33
C ARG A 159 -0.43 -4.66 9.03
N LEU A 160 -0.21 -5.45 10.07
CA LEU A 160 -1.27 -6.03 10.88
C LEU A 160 -1.79 -5.11 11.97
N ALA A 161 -1.10 -4.00 12.24
CA ALA A 161 -1.53 -3.00 13.20
C ALA A 161 -2.48 -1.98 12.56
N ASP A 162 -3.50 -1.56 13.31
CA ASP A 162 -4.38 -0.46 12.91
C ASP A 162 -3.85 0.86 13.48
N PRO A 163 -3.57 1.89 12.67
CA PRO A 163 -3.14 3.20 13.16
C PRO A 163 -4.16 3.92 14.07
N ALA A 164 -5.43 3.50 14.06
CA ALA A 164 -6.45 4.01 14.97
C ALA A 164 -6.47 3.29 16.33
N ASP A 165 -5.77 2.16 16.48
CA ASP A 165 -5.71 1.42 17.73
C ASP A 165 -4.80 2.12 18.75
N ALA A 166 -5.23 2.19 20.01
CA ALA A 166 -4.45 2.69 21.13
C ALA A 166 -3.15 1.89 21.35
N ALA A 167 -3.07 0.65 20.88
CA ALA A 167 -1.87 -0.17 20.93
C ALA A 167 -0.82 0.20 19.86
N TYR A 168 -1.18 0.95 18.82
CA TYR A 168 -0.31 1.26 17.68
C TYR A 168 1.05 1.87 18.05
N PRO A 169 1.16 2.83 18.99
CA PRO A 169 2.46 3.37 19.39
C PRO A 169 3.44 2.31 19.91
N ARG A 170 2.92 1.24 20.53
CA ARG A 170 3.75 0.13 21.02
C ARG A 170 4.31 -0.70 19.87
N VAL A 171 3.55 -0.85 18.79
CA VAL A 171 4.04 -1.50 17.55
C VAL A 171 5.18 -0.68 16.98
N ILE A 172 4.98 0.64 16.83
CA ILE A 172 6.03 1.55 16.33
C ILE A 172 7.29 1.51 17.19
N ALA A 173 7.16 1.48 18.51
CA ALA A 173 8.31 1.43 19.42
C ALA A 173 9.12 0.13 19.35
N ARG A 174 8.54 -0.96 18.82
CA ARG A 174 9.21 -2.26 18.66
C ARG A 174 9.94 -2.41 17.33
N ILE A 175 9.58 -1.59 16.33
CA ILE A 175 10.19 -1.61 15.00
C ILE A 175 11.66 -1.20 15.13
N ARG A 176 12.54 -2.04 14.59
CA ARG A 176 14.01 -1.87 14.53
C ARG A 176 14.43 -1.50 13.11
#